data_AF-A0A7S1G5Q8-F1
#
_entry.id   AF-A0A7S1G5Q8-F1
#
_cell.length_a   1.000
_cell.length_b   1.000
_cell.length_c   1.000
_cell.angle_alpha   90.00
_cell.angle_beta   90.00
_cell.angle_gamma   90.00
#
_symmetry.space_group_name_H-M   'P 1'
#
loop_
_entity.id
_entity.type
_entity.pdbx_description
1 polymer ?
#
loop_
_entity_poly.entity_id
_entity_poly.type
_entity_poly.pdbx_seq_one_letter_code
_entity_poly.pdbx_strand_id
1 'polypeptide(L)'
;GGGGGGAPRKPRDFRHTFTGNLDDQFIIGISVSRKKVRLFADTFSSDIMVASPVALRRKIGMPGDKAFDADALSSVEMVVVDQADVLSMANLDHVAGVLEACNLMPSQTRDTDFSRVRGLNLEGRAQRVRQAVWLTRYVEPDVVALMRRTGRNDAGATMVRG
;
A
#
# COMPACT_ATOMS: atom_id res chain seq x y z
N GLY A 1 5.50 46.36 -27.36
CA GLY A 1 5.06 44.96 -27.52
C GLY A 1 6.00 44.11 -26.69
N GLY A 2 5.56 43.29 -25.75
CA GLY A 2 4.58 42.19 -25.91
C GLY A 2 5.41 40.91 -26.11
N GLY A 3 5.35 39.86 -25.29
CA GLY A 3 4.60 39.60 -24.08
C GLY A 3 5.37 38.58 -23.23
N GLY A 4 5.32 38.75 -21.91
CA GLY A 4 5.83 37.76 -20.97
C GLY A 4 4.92 36.54 -20.98
N GLY A 5 5.44 35.41 -21.47
CA GLY A 5 4.78 34.11 -21.37
C GLY A 5 4.69 33.69 -19.90
N GLY A 6 3.61 34.12 -19.23
CA GLY A 6 3.28 33.63 -17.90
C GLY A 6 3.00 32.13 -17.99
N ALA A 7 3.82 31.32 -17.30
CA ALA A 7 3.60 29.89 -17.18
C ALA A 7 2.13 29.63 -16.79
N PRO A 8 1.45 28.66 -17.42
CA PRO A 8 0.04 28.40 -17.15
C PRO A 8 -0.15 28.21 -15.65
N ARG A 9 -1.08 29.00 -15.09
CA ARG A 9 -1.37 29.01 -13.66
C ARG A 9 -1.93 27.64 -13.30
N LYS A 10 -1.05 26.73 -12.86
CA LYS A 10 -1.36 25.35 -12.48
C LYS A 10 -2.65 25.31 -11.64
N PRO A 11 -3.60 24.39 -11.94
CA PRO A 11 -4.87 24.29 -11.22
C PRO A 11 -4.67 24.18 -9.70
N ARG A 12 -5.68 24.59 -8.92
CA ARG A 12 -5.63 24.53 -7.45
C ARG A 12 -5.32 23.12 -6.94
N ASP A 13 -5.93 22.12 -7.56
CA ASP A 13 -5.73 20.70 -7.23
C ASP A 13 -4.28 20.27 -7.47
N PHE A 14 -3.68 20.67 -8.60
CA PHE A 14 -2.25 20.44 -8.86
C PHE A 14 -1.37 21.07 -7.77
N ARG A 15 -1.70 22.28 -7.32
CA ARG A 15 -0.92 22.94 -6.27
C ARG A 15 -1.07 22.21 -4.93
N HIS A 16 -2.26 21.76 -4.57
CA HIS A 16 -2.48 21.03 -3.32
C HIS A 16 -1.78 19.67 -3.31
N THR A 17 -1.80 18.94 -4.42
CA THR A 17 -1.15 17.62 -4.53
C THR A 17 0.37 17.71 -4.61
N PHE A 18 0.94 18.75 -5.24
CA PHE A 18 2.38 18.86 -5.51
C PHE A 18 3.09 20.00 -4.74
N THR A 19 2.54 20.49 -3.63
CA THR A 19 3.25 21.41 -2.73
C THR A 19 4.09 20.65 -1.70
N GLY A 20 5.36 21.02 -1.54
CA GLY A 20 6.24 20.49 -0.48
C GLY A 20 7.34 19.58 -0.99
N ASN A 21 7.75 18.60 -0.17
CA ASN A 21 8.74 17.59 -0.56
C ASN A 21 8.10 16.65 -1.59
N LEU A 22 8.73 16.53 -2.77
CA LEU A 22 8.34 15.66 -3.88
C LEU A 22 9.08 14.30 -3.84
N ASP A 23 9.76 14.00 -2.73
CA ASP A 23 10.34 12.68 -2.52
C ASP A 23 9.22 11.66 -2.27
N ASP A 24 8.79 11.03 -3.35
CA ASP A 24 7.72 10.04 -3.37
C ASP A 24 8.18 8.67 -2.86
N GLN A 25 9.39 8.57 -2.27
CA GLN A 25 9.94 7.33 -1.70
C GLN A 25 10.03 7.38 -0.18
N PHE A 26 8.92 7.08 0.49
CA PHE A 26 8.90 6.96 1.95
C PHE A 26 8.34 5.63 2.45
N ILE A 27 8.86 5.18 3.58
CA ILE A 27 8.33 4.10 4.42
C ILE A 27 8.52 4.52 5.87
N ILE A 28 7.43 4.56 6.63
CA ILE A 28 7.43 4.84 8.06
C ILE A 28 6.74 3.66 8.74
N GLY A 29 7.52 2.88 9.49
CA GLY A 29 6.98 1.86 10.39
C GLY A 29 6.64 2.48 11.74
N ILE A 30 5.48 2.13 12.28
CA ILE A 30 5.02 2.55 13.60
C ILE A 30 4.76 1.29 14.41
N SER A 31 5.37 1.22 15.59
CA SER A 31 5.11 0.14 16.55
C SER A 31 4.42 0.69 17.78
N VAL A 32 3.32 0.05 18.17
CA VAL A 32 2.43 0.45 19.25
C VAL A 32 2.56 -0.54 20.39
N SER A 33 2.80 -0.03 21.59
CA SER A 33 2.75 -0.81 22.82
C SER A 33 1.83 -0.10 23.81
N ARG A 34 1.48 -0.78 24.91
CA ARG A 34 0.59 -0.23 25.94
C ARG A 34 1.02 1.14 26.49
N LYS A 35 2.32 1.46 26.48
CA LYS A 35 2.88 2.67 27.12
C LYS A 35 3.61 3.61 26.16
N LYS A 36 3.92 3.18 24.94
CA LYS A 36 4.70 3.99 23.99
C LYS A 36 4.33 3.68 22.55
N VAL A 37 4.41 4.71 21.72
CA VAL A 37 4.40 4.64 20.26
C VAL A 37 5.82 4.90 19.78
N ARG A 38 6.38 3.98 19.00
CA ARG A 38 7.71 4.14 18.39
C ARG A 38 7.53 4.42 16.90
N LEU A 39 7.95 5.60 16.47
CA LEU A 39 8.05 5.94 15.06
C LEU A 39 9.35 5.38 14.47
N PHE A 40 9.36 5.17 13.14
CA PHE A 40 10.50 4.63 12.40
C PHE A 40 10.94 3.23 12.87
N ALA A 41 9.98 2.40 13.27
CA ALA A 41 10.21 0.98 13.47
C ALA A 41 10.55 0.30 12.14
N ASP A 42 11.29 -0.81 12.18
CA ASP A 42 11.48 -1.63 10.99
C ASP A 42 10.13 -2.23 10.54
N THR A 43 9.95 -2.39 9.23
CA THR A 43 8.70 -2.87 8.60
C THR A 43 8.25 -4.23 9.11
N PHE A 44 9.17 -5.13 9.44
CA PHE A 44 8.80 -6.44 9.98
C PHE A 44 8.27 -6.35 11.42
N SER A 45 8.76 -5.37 12.19
CA SER A 45 8.40 -5.14 13.59
C SER A 45 7.31 -4.08 13.81
N SER A 46 6.81 -3.48 12.73
CA SER A 46 5.81 -2.42 12.78
C SER A 46 4.39 -2.97 12.80
N ASP A 47 3.55 -2.38 13.65
CA ASP A 47 2.11 -2.67 13.70
C ASP A 47 1.34 -1.90 12.62
N ILE A 48 1.85 -0.73 12.23
CA ILE A 48 1.29 0.12 11.17
C ILE A 48 2.43 0.55 10.25
N MET A 49 2.22 0.45 8.93
CA MET A 49 3.14 0.99 7.92
C MET A 49 2.45 2.09 7.13
N VAL A 50 3.10 3.24 7.03
CA VAL A 50 2.70 4.34 6.15
C VAL A 50 3.79 4.50 5.11
N ALA A 51 3.47 4.20 3.85
CA ALA A 51 4.47 4.13 2.81
C ALA A 51 3.92 4.46 1.42
N SER A 52 4.81 4.97 0.58
CA SER A 52 4.57 5.06 -0.86
C SER A 52 4.59 3.67 -1.52
N PRO A 53 3.77 3.42 -2.56
CA PRO A 53 3.84 2.17 -3.32
C PRO A 53 5.21 1.94 -3.96
N VAL A 54 5.88 3.01 -4.43
CA VAL A 54 7.20 2.95 -5.05
C VAL A 54 8.25 2.43 -4.06
N ALA A 55 8.30 2.99 -2.85
CA ALA A 55 9.27 2.57 -1.85
C ALA A 55 9.02 1.13 -1.38
N LEU A 56 7.76 0.75 -1.16
CA LEU A 56 7.43 -0.64 -0.84
C LEU A 56 7.84 -1.59 -1.95
N ARG A 57 7.55 -1.25 -3.21
CA ARG A 57 7.92 -2.08 -4.37
C ARG A 57 9.43 -2.28 -4.46
N ARG A 58 10.20 -1.22 -4.21
CA ARG A 58 11.67 -1.28 -4.17
C ARG A 58 12.16 -2.11 -2.98
N LYS A 59 11.53 -1.98 -1.82
CA LYS A 59 11.91 -2.73 -0.60
C LYS A 59 11.68 -4.23 -0.74
N ILE A 60 10.55 -4.64 -1.34
CA ILE A 60 10.20 -6.06 -1.48
C ILE A 60 10.83 -6.74 -2.70
N GLY A 61 11.28 -5.98 -3.70
CA GLY A 61 11.82 -6.52 -4.95
C GLY A 61 10.74 -7.03 -5.93
N MET A 62 11.14 -7.69 -7.02
CA MET A 62 10.22 -8.29 -7.98
C MET A 62 10.09 -9.81 -7.78
N PRO A 63 8.88 -10.39 -7.91
CA PRO A 63 8.70 -11.83 -7.86
C PRO A 63 9.60 -12.54 -8.89
N GLY A 64 10.32 -13.57 -8.44
CA GLY A 64 11.30 -14.30 -9.26
C GLY A 64 12.75 -13.85 -9.06
N ASP A 65 12.97 -12.66 -8.50
CA ASP A 65 14.32 -12.22 -8.15
C ASP A 65 14.81 -12.88 -6.86
N LYS A 66 16.13 -13.13 -6.78
CA LYS A 66 16.77 -13.64 -5.55
C LYS A 66 16.60 -12.70 -4.34
N ALA A 67 16.39 -11.41 -4.59
CA ALA A 67 16.22 -10.39 -3.56
C ALA A 67 14.76 -10.17 -3.17
N PHE A 68 13.82 -10.95 -3.72
CA PHE A 68 12.41 -10.83 -3.38
C PHE A 68 12.15 -11.24 -1.92
N ASP A 69 11.70 -10.30 -1.09
CA ASP A 69 11.30 -10.53 0.30
C ASP A 69 10.04 -9.71 0.61
N ALA A 70 8.92 -10.41 0.72
CA ALA A 70 7.62 -9.83 1.08
C ALA A 70 7.17 -10.25 2.50
N ASP A 71 8.05 -10.84 3.31
CA ASP A 71 7.68 -11.45 4.59
C ASP A 71 7.12 -10.42 5.58
N ALA A 72 7.58 -9.17 5.51
CA ALA A 72 7.05 -8.05 6.29
C ALA A 72 5.59 -7.70 5.97
N LEU A 73 5.05 -8.16 4.83
CA LEU A 73 3.67 -7.95 4.41
C LEU A 73 2.79 -9.20 4.62
N SER A 74 3.32 -10.28 5.22
CA SER A 74 2.62 -11.57 5.35
C SER A 74 1.41 -11.54 6.30
N SER A 75 1.41 -10.65 7.29
CA SER A 75 0.40 -10.57 8.36
C SER A 75 -0.52 -9.35 8.27
N VAL A 76 -0.58 -8.68 7.10
CA VAL A 76 -1.39 -7.46 6.92
C VAL A 76 -2.88 -7.77 7.03
N GLU A 77 -3.56 -7.20 8.03
CA GLU A 77 -5.00 -7.39 8.23
C GLU A 77 -5.84 -6.33 7.49
N MET A 78 -5.26 -5.14 7.29
CA MET A 78 -5.91 -4.03 6.59
C MET A 78 -4.92 -3.31 5.68
N VAL A 79 -5.36 -2.98 4.46
CA VAL A 79 -4.66 -2.06 3.56
C VAL A 79 -5.58 -0.90 3.23
N VAL A 80 -5.04 0.31 3.33
CA VAL A 80 -5.69 1.53 2.87
C VAL A 80 -4.89 2.07 1.69
N VAL A 81 -5.53 2.16 0.52
CA VAL A 81 -5.00 2.85 -0.65
C VAL A 81 -5.60 4.26 -0.64
N ASP A 82 -4.83 5.23 -0.17
CA ASP A 82 -5.25 6.63 -0.14
C ASP A 82 -4.99 7.33 -1.47
N GLN A 83 -5.87 8.26 -1.85
CA GLN A 83 -5.82 9.04 -3.10
C GLN A 83 -5.54 8.19 -4.34
N ALA A 84 -6.34 7.14 -4.55
CA ALA A 84 -6.12 6.19 -5.64
C ALA A 84 -6.21 6.83 -7.05
N ASP A 85 -6.95 7.94 -7.19
CA ASP A 85 -6.99 8.78 -8.39
C ASP A 85 -5.67 9.53 -8.66
N VAL A 86 -4.87 9.80 -7.63
CA VAL A 86 -3.52 10.37 -7.81
C VAL A 86 -2.52 9.26 -8.11
N LEU A 87 -2.65 8.11 -7.43
CA LEU A 87 -1.80 6.95 -7.67
C LEU A 87 -1.98 6.35 -9.08
N SER A 88 -3.19 6.45 -9.65
CA SER A 88 -3.48 6.06 -11.03
C SER A 88 -2.72 6.88 -12.06
N MET A 89 -2.57 8.19 -11.82
CA MET A 89 -1.82 9.09 -12.68
C MET A 89 -0.31 8.84 -12.63
N ALA A 90 0.19 8.26 -11.54
CA ALA A 90 1.61 7.97 -11.36
C ALA A 90 2.00 6.62 -12.01
N ASN A 91 1.70 5.51 -11.34
CA ASN A 91 1.90 4.16 -11.87
C ASN A 91 1.17 3.13 -10.99
N LEU A 92 0.03 2.64 -11.48
CA LEU A 92 -0.78 1.62 -10.79
C LEU A 92 -0.07 0.27 -10.64
N ASP A 93 0.94 -0.05 -11.45
CA ASP A 93 1.66 -1.32 -11.35
C ASP A 93 2.47 -1.43 -10.05
N HIS A 94 2.92 -0.30 -9.49
CA HIS A 94 3.54 -0.30 -8.17
C HIS A 94 2.53 -0.68 -7.08
N VAL A 95 1.32 -0.12 -7.14
CA VAL A 95 0.23 -0.45 -6.22
C VAL A 95 -0.15 -1.92 -6.36
N ALA A 96 -0.32 -2.39 -7.60
CA ALA A 96 -0.60 -3.78 -7.91
C ALA A 96 0.46 -4.72 -7.32
N GLY A 97 1.74 -4.47 -7.59
CA GLY A 97 2.83 -5.32 -7.14
C GLY A 97 2.92 -5.41 -5.62
N VAL A 98 2.64 -4.32 -4.90
CA VAL A 98 2.57 -4.33 -3.43
C VAL A 98 1.36 -5.14 -2.95
N LEU A 99 0.17 -4.91 -3.52
CA LEU A 99 -1.05 -5.61 -3.11
C LEU A 99 -1.00 -7.12 -3.38
N GLU A 100 -0.35 -7.52 -4.46
CA GLU A 100 -0.11 -8.92 -4.84
C GLU A 100 0.92 -9.61 -3.93
N ALA A 101 1.87 -8.84 -3.38
CA ALA A 101 2.87 -9.33 -2.43
C ALA A 101 2.36 -9.42 -0.98
N CYS A 102 1.26 -8.74 -0.64
CA CYS A 102 0.67 -8.85 0.69
C CYS A 102 0.12 -10.26 0.97
N ASN A 103 0.29 -10.69 2.23
CA ASN A 103 -0.23 -11.95 2.75
C ASN A 103 0.19 -13.19 1.95
N LEU A 104 1.32 -13.12 1.25
CA LEU A 104 2.00 -14.32 0.78
C LEU A 104 2.49 -15.13 1.98
N MET A 105 2.62 -16.45 1.78
CA MET A 105 3.27 -17.30 2.77
C MET A 105 4.71 -16.80 2.98
N PRO A 106 5.09 -16.49 4.23
CA PRO A 106 6.44 -16.01 4.50
C PRO A 106 7.46 -17.09 4.13
N SER A 107 8.55 -16.66 3.52
CA SER A 107 9.67 -17.53 3.11
C SER A 107 10.57 -17.91 4.29
N GLN A 108 10.63 -17.05 5.30
CA GLN A 108 11.43 -17.24 6.50
C GLN A 108 10.56 -17.32 7.75
N THR A 109 10.84 -18.31 8.59
CA THR A 109 10.15 -18.50 9.87
C THR A 109 10.53 -17.46 10.93
N ARG A 110 11.79 -16.98 10.93
CA ARG A 110 12.35 -16.13 12.00
C ARG A 110 12.00 -16.69 13.40
N ASP A 111 11.68 -15.84 14.38
CA ASP A 111 11.26 -16.22 15.74
C ASP A 111 9.74 -16.39 15.89
N THR A 112 9.06 -16.87 14.84
CA THR A 112 7.59 -16.97 14.82
C THR A 112 7.09 -18.08 15.75
N ASP A 113 6.23 -17.71 16.70
CA ASP A 113 5.45 -18.66 17.49
C ASP A 113 4.21 -19.12 16.71
N PHE A 114 4.32 -20.26 16.02
CA PHE A 114 3.25 -20.83 15.19
C PHE A 114 1.97 -21.15 15.96
N SER A 115 2.04 -21.38 17.27
CA SER A 115 0.85 -21.64 18.08
C SER A 115 -0.09 -20.44 18.14
N ARG A 116 0.42 -19.25 17.84
CA ARG A 116 -0.30 -17.97 17.85
C ARG A 116 -0.69 -17.47 16.46
N VAL A 117 -0.25 -18.15 15.40
CA VAL A 117 -0.55 -17.77 14.02
C VAL A 117 -1.96 -18.23 13.67
N ARG A 118 -2.77 -17.34 13.07
CA ARG A 118 -4.13 -17.67 12.65
C ARG A 118 -4.10 -18.80 11.61
N GLY A 119 -5.01 -19.77 11.72
CA GLY A 119 -5.09 -20.91 10.78
C GLY A 119 -5.18 -20.48 9.32
N LEU A 120 -5.93 -19.42 9.02
CA LEU A 120 -6.03 -18.86 7.67
C LEU A 120 -4.70 -18.35 7.11
N ASN A 121 -3.78 -17.87 7.95
CA ASN A 121 -2.42 -17.51 7.52
C ASN A 121 -1.62 -18.76 7.19
N LEU A 122 -1.72 -19.81 8.01
CA LEU A 122 -1.04 -21.10 7.78
C LEU A 122 -1.55 -21.84 6.54
N GLU A 123 -2.83 -21.66 6.21
CA GLU A 123 -3.48 -22.22 5.02
C GLU A 123 -3.21 -21.41 3.74
N GLY A 124 -2.47 -20.30 3.81
CA GLY A 124 -2.26 -19.40 2.67
C GLY A 124 -3.52 -18.66 2.20
N ARG A 125 -4.51 -18.52 3.09
CA ARG A 125 -5.82 -17.88 2.82
C ARG A 125 -5.95 -16.48 3.41
N ALA A 126 -4.90 -15.95 4.06
CA ALA A 126 -4.92 -14.63 4.68
C ALA A 126 -5.33 -13.49 3.73
N GLN A 127 -5.00 -13.58 2.44
CA GLN A 127 -5.42 -12.62 1.41
C GLN A 127 -6.96 -12.48 1.29
N ARG A 128 -7.73 -13.50 1.69
CA ARG A 128 -9.19 -13.53 1.58
C ARG A 128 -9.92 -12.84 2.70
N VAL A 129 -9.23 -12.62 3.82
CA VAL A 129 -9.77 -11.98 5.02
C VAL A 129 -9.16 -10.61 5.30
N ARG A 130 -8.14 -10.22 4.53
CA ARG A 130 -7.59 -8.86 4.58
C ARG A 130 -8.66 -7.86 4.10
N GLN A 131 -8.90 -6.83 4.91
CA GLN A 131 -9.74 -5.72 4.49
C GLN A 131 -8.95 -4.74 3.59
N ALA A 132 -9.46 -4.46 2.40
CA ALA A 132 -8.90 -3.43 1.51
C ALA A 132 -9.84 -2.24 1.41
N VAL A 133 -9.37 -1.05 1.78
CA VAL A 133 -10.10 0.22 1.69
C VAL A 133 -9.43 1.09 0.64
N TRP A 134 -10.20 1.52 -0.36
CA TRP A 134 -9.73 2.39 -1.42
C TRP A 134 -10.40 3.75 -1.28
N LEU A 135 -9.60 4.79 -1.12
CA LEU A 135 -10.05 6.17 -1.04
C LEU A 135 -9.67 6.85 -2.35
N THR A 136 -10.65 7.39 -3.05
CA THR A 136 -10.45 8.04 -4.35
C THR A 136 -11.44 9.18 -4.51
N ARG A 137 -11.02 10.27 -5.16
CA ARG A 137 -11.94 11.37 -5.49
C ARG A 137 -12.83 11.07 -6.68
N TYR A 138 -12.32 10.29 -7.63
CA TYR A 138 -13.03 9.93 -8.85
C TYR A 138 -13.07 8.42 -9.02
N VAL A 139 -14.17 7.90 -9.57
CA VAL A 139 -14.30 6.47 -9.89
C VAL A 139 -13.67 6.23 -11.25
N GLU A 140 -12.37 5.93 -11.27
CA GLU A 140 -11.64 5.64 -12.50
C GLU A 140 -11.69 4.14 -12.84
N PRO A 141 -11.87 3.77 -14.13
CA PRO A 141 -11.95 2.36 -14.55
C PRO A 141 -10.74 1.53 -14.11
N ASP A 142 -9.54 2.07 -14.20
CA ASP A 142 -8.30 1.36 -13.89
C ASP A 142 -8.16 1.08 -12.38
N VAL A 143 -8.54 2.05 -11.53
CA VAL A 143 -8.60 1.88 -10.08
C VAL A 143 -9.62 0.80 -9.71
N VAL A 144 -10.81 0.83 -10.31
CA VAL A 144 -11.85 -0.18 -10.07
C VAL A 144 -11.41 -1.56 -10.55
N ALA A 145 -10.76 -1.63 -11.71
CA ALA A 145 -10.22 -2.89 -12.25
C ALA A 145 -9.15 -3.46 -11.32
N LEU A 146 -8.22 -2.63 -10.83
CA LEU A 146 -7.19 -3.07 -9.90
C LEU A 146 -7.78 -3.51 -8.55
N MET A 147 -8.72 -2.75 -8.00
CA MET A 147 -9.43 -3.11 -6.77
C MET A 147 -10.09 -4.49 -6.89
N ARG A 148 -10.79 -4.76 -8.00
CA ARG A 148 -11.42 -6.05 -8.25
C ARG A 148 -10.41 -7.18 -8.45
N ARG A 149 -9.29 -6.90 -9.12
CA ARG A 149 -8.23 -7.88 -9.37
C ARG A 149 -7.49 -8.30 -8.09
N THR A 150 -7.26 -7.35 -7.19
CA THR A 150 -6.42 -7.55 -5.99
C THR A 150 -7.22 -7.77 -4.69
N GLY A 151 -8.51 -7.40 -4.68
CA GLY A 151 -9.45 -7.66 -3.59
C GLY A 151 -10.01 -9.09 -3.64
N ARG A 152 -9.22 -10.07 -3.17
CA ARG A 152 -9.59 -11.50 -3.15
C ARG A 152 -10.53 -11.87 -1.98
N ASN A 153 -11.52 -11.05 -1.68
CA ASN A 153 -12.37 -11.24 -0.50
C ASN A 153 -13.27 -12.48 -0.63
N ASP A 154 -13.38 -13.30 0.42
CA ASP A 154 -14.34 -14.42 0.44
C ASP A 154 -15.80 -13.93 0.42
N ALA A 155 -16.07 -12.77 1.03
CA ALA A 155 -17.36 -12.09 0.97
C ALA A 155 -17.20 -10.58 1.16
N GLY A 156 -18.13 -9.81 0.58
CA GLY A 156 -18.25 -8.37 0.79
C GLY A 156 -17.38 -7.53 -0.15
N ALA A 157 -18.05 -6.64 -0.88
CA ALA A 157 -17.46 -5.50 -1.55
C ALA A 157 -18.53 -4.40 -1.58
N THR A 158 -18.19 -3.22 -1.09
CA THR A 158 -19.11 -2.07 -1.11
C THR A 158 -18.34 -0.86 -1.60
N MET A 159 -18.93 -0.14 -2.55
CA MET A 159 -18.45 1.16 -2.98
C MET A 159 -19.43 2.19 -2.45
N VAL A 160 -18.96 3.06 -1.56
CA VAL A 160 -19.74 4.19 -1.07
C VAL A 160 -19.41 5.39 -1.97
N ARG A 161 -20.44 6.02 -2.52
CA ARG A 161 -20.31 7.27 -3.28
C ARG A 161 -20.87 8.39 -2.42
N GLY A 162 -20.03 9.36 -2.10
CA GLY A 162 -20.40 10.59 -1.40
C GLY A 162 -20.64 11.74 -2.37
#